data_AF-G7VDA5-F1
#
_entry.id   AF-G7VDA5-F1
#
_cell.length_a   1.000
_cell.length_b   1.000
_cell.length_c   1.000
_cell.angle_alpha   90.00
_cell.angle_beta   90.00
_cell.angle_gamma   90.00
#
_symmetry.space_group_name_H-M   'P 1'
#
loop_
_entity.id
_entity.type
_entity.pdbx_description
1 polymer ?
#
loop_
_entity_poly.entity_id
_entity_poly.type
_entity_poly.pdbx_seq_one_letter_code
_entity_poly.pdbx_strand_id
1 'polypeptide(L)'
;MRRFLITTSTSKFQAEPHLHAKILVAALLVSNGVRKDAEAVFYLRDVDKAVKIVGERVKRLFPDEESAIGFLKKAFSQGRQEGVVVKKGSRDLTAGVVVGPSQVTSCLPKPPYTYVIELEAAGIKPDCGLNIGALPPHHQVVVVNITTDRLLRGMQIVI
;
A
#
# COMPACT_ATOMS: atom_id res chain seq x y z
N MET A 1 -0.41 -12.04 5.60
CA MET A 1 0.36 -10.97 4.95
C MET A 1 -0.61 -10.04 4.24
N ARG A 2 -0.49 -8.73 4.49
CA ARG A 2 -1.28 -7.66 3.89
C ARG A 2 -0.40 -6.93 2.88
N ARG A 3 -0.79 -6.91 1.61
CA ARG A 3 -0.07 -6.11 0.61
C ARG A 3 -0.92 -4.93 0.18
N PHE A 4 -0.31 -3.76 0.12
CA PHE A 4 -0.90 -2.57 -0.49
C PHE A 4 -0.12 -2.26 -1.75
N LEU A 5 -0.76 -2.34 -2.91
CA LEU A 5 -0.17 -2.02 -4.20
C LEU A 5 -0.62 -0.62 -4.61
N ILE A 6 0.32 0.30 -4.74
CA ILE A 6 0.13 1.66 -5.18
C ILE A 6 0.70 1.77 -6.60
N THR A 7 -0.14 2.00 -7.60
CA THR A 7 0.34 2.27 -8.96
C THR A 7 0.41 3.77 -9.20
N THR A 8 1.61 4.25 -9.55
CA THR A 8 1.96 5.67 -9.63
C THR A 8 3.18 5.86 -10.55
N SER A 9 3.83 7.01 -10.50
CA SER A 9 5.03 7.37 -11.27
C SER A 9 5.94 8.27 -10.45
N THR A 10 7.17 8.48 -10.93
CA THR A 10 8.06 9.46 -10.28
C THR A 10 7.54 10.89 -10.44
N SER A 11 6.89 11.24 -11.56
CA SER A 11 6.28 12.55 -11.77
C SER A 11 5.09 12.78 -10.83
N LYS A 12 4.21 11.79 -10.66
CA LYS A 12 3.08 11.86 -9.72
C LYS A 12 3.56 11.98 -8.27
N PHE A 13 4.65 11.31 -7.91
CA PHE A 13 5.28 11.48 -6.59
C PHE A 13 5.86 12.88 -6.38
N GLN A 14 6.47 13.48 -7.40
CA GLN A 14 7.00 14.85 -7.32
C GLN A 14 5.88 15.88 -7.17
N ALA A 15 4.75 15.69 -7.87
CA ALA A 15 3.58 16.56 -7.78
C ALA A 15 2.85 16.43 -6.44
N GLU A 16 2.71 15.20 -5.91
CA GLU A 16 1.90 14.91 -4.72
C GLU A 16 2.64 14.01 -3.71
N PRO A 17 3.79 14.46 -3.15
CA PRO A 17 4.60 13.63 -2.27
C PRO A 17 3.86 13.29 -0.96
N HIS A 18 3.06 14.23 -0.45
CA HIS A 18 2.28 14.09 0.79
C HIS A 18 1.25 12.95 0.68
N LEU A 19 0.61 12.77 -0.47
CA LEU A 19 -0.35 11.68 -0.67
C LEU A 19 0.32 10.31 -0.56
N HIS A 20 1.50 10.15 -1.16
CA HIS A 20 2.27 8.90 -1.10
C HIS A 20 2.76 8.60 0.32
N ALA A 21 3.22 9.64 1.03
CA ALA A 21 3.63 9.52 2.42
C ALA A 21 2.48 9.09 3.33
N LYS A 22 1.29 9.71 3.19
CA LYS A 22 0.09 9.31 3.92
C LYS A 22 -0.32 7.88 3.65
N ILE A 23 -0.25 7.42 2.39
CA ILE A 23 -0.54 6.04 2.02
C ILE A 23 0.46 5.07 2.68
N LEU A 24 1.76 5.37 2.62
CA LEU A 24 2.81 4.54 3.25
C LEU A 24 2.60 4.43 4.76
N VAL A 25 2.37 5.56 5.43
CA VAL A 25 2.13 5.64 6.87
C VAL A 25 0.88 4.84 7.23
N ALA A 26 -0.24 5.05 6.52
CA ALA A 26 -1.47 4.31 6.74
C ALA A 26 -1.32 2.79 6.55
N ALA A 27 -0.45 2.37 5.62
CA ALA A 27 -0.24 0.96 5.30
C ALA A 27 0.57 0.24 6.39
N LEU A 28 1.64 0.88 6.88
CA LEU A 28 2.64 0.22 7.71
C LEU A 28 2.64 0.64 9.18
N LEU A 29 2.20 1.84 9.54
CA LEU A 29 2.31 2.33 10.92
C LEU A 29 1.01 2.15 11.72
N VAL A 30 1.19 1.87 13.00
CA VAL A 30 0.17 1.84 14.06
C VAL A 30 0.72 2.57 15.28
N SER A 31 -0.14 2.86 16.27
CA SER A 31 0.27 3.55 17.50
C SER A 31 1.49 2.93 18.19
N ASN A 32 1.61 1.60 18.17
CA ASN A 32 2.67 0.86 18.85
C ASN A 32 3.83 0.44 17.93
N GLY A 33 3.97 1.04 16.74
CA GLY A 33 5.09 0.80 15.82
C GLY A 33 4.67 0.38 14.42
N VAL A 34 5.38 -0.61 13.86
CA VAL A 34 5.19 -1.06 12.46
C VAL A 34 4.39 -2.37 12.41
N ARG A 35 3.43 -2.46 11.49
CA ARG A 35 2.72 -3.69 11.14
C ARG A 35 3.68 -4.66 10.45
N LYS A 36 4.16 -5.65 11.19
CA LYS A 36 5.12 -6.65 10.69
C LYS A 36 4.54 -7.54 9.59
N ASP A 37 3.22 -7.72 9.56
CA ASP A 37 2.52 -8.54 8.58
C ASP A 37 2.10 -7.78 7.31
N ALA A 38 2.52 -6.52 7.16
CA ALA A 38 2.16 -5.65 6.04
C ALA A 38 3.36 -5.29 5.14
N GLU A 39 3.10 -5.08 3.86
CA GLU A 39 4.05 -4.48 2.91
C GLU A 39 3.35 -3.49 1.98
N ALA A 40 4.07 -2.41 1.65
CA ALA A 40 3.63 -1.40 0.69
C ALA A 40 4.47 -1.52 -0.59
N VAL A 41 3.84 -1.66 -1.75
CA VAL A 41 4.48 -1.78 -3.05
C VAL A 41 4.12 -0.56 -3.89
N PHE A 42 5.10 0.27 -4.21
CA PHE A 42 4.93 1.38 -5.15
C PHE A 42 5.44 0.94 -6.52
N TYR A 43 4.53 0.80 -7.48
CA TYR A 43 4.88 0.54 -8.87
C TYR A 43 4.96 1.87 -9.63
N LEU A 44 6.19 2.27 -9.97
CA LEU A 44 6.54 3.48 -10.70
C LEU A 44 6.54 3.16 -12.20
N ARG A 45 5.44 3.51 -12.87
CA ARG A 45 5.14 3.09 -14.25
C ARG A 45 6.03 3.73 -15.30
N ASP A 46 6.41 4.97 -15.08
CA ASP A 46 7.27 5.77 -15.96
C ASP A 46 8.70 5.21 -16.08
N VAL A 47 9.15 4.47 -15.07
CA VAL A 47 10.48 3.85 -15.03
C VAL A 47 10.44 2.33 -14.89
N ASP A 48 9.26 1.72 -15.07
CA ASP A 48 9.01 0.28 -14.96
C ASP A 48 9.70 -0.36 -13.74
N LYS A 49 9.40 0.19 -12.55
CA LYS A 49 10.10 -0.16 -11.30
C LYS A 49 9.14 -0.35 -10.14
N ALA A 50 9.23 -1.47 -9.45
CA ALA A 50 8.51 -1.74 -8.21
C ALA A 50 9.42 -1.52 -7.00
N VAL A 51 8.99 -0.67 -6.08
CA VAL A 51 9.66 -0.41 -4.80
C VAL A 51 8.78 -0.93 -3.68
N LYS A 52 9.25 -1.99 -3.03
CA LYS A 52 8.53 -2.70 -1.97
C LYS A 52 9.14 -2.42 -0.61
N ILE A 53 8.31 -1.98 0.33
CA ILE A 53 8.69 -1.65 1.71
C ILE A 53 8.04 -2.71 2.61
N VAL A 54 8.86 -3.54 3.23
CA VAL A 54 8.42 -4.69 4.04
C VAL A 54 8.37 -4.32 5.51
N GLY A 55 7.16 -4.32 6.10
CA GLY A 55 6.93 -3.88 7.47
C GLY A 55 7.74 -4.65 8.52
N GLU A 56 7.99 -5.95 8.33
CA GLU A 56 8.82 -6.76 9.23
C GLU A 56 10.28 -6.27 9.32
N ARG A 57 10.80 -5.66 8.26
CA ARG A 57 12.23 -5.32 8.12
C ARG A 57 12.51 -3.83 8.06
N VAL A 58 11.49 -3.01 7.80
CA VAL A 58 11.69 -1.56 7.64
C VAL A 58 12.16 -0.94 8.94
N LYS A 59 13.16 -0.06 8.84
CA LYS A 59 13.64 0.77 9.96
C LYS A 59 13.61 2.23 9.55
N ARG A 60 13.59 3.12 10.55
CA ARG A 60 13.65 4.58 10.37
C ARG A 60 12.51 5.13 9.48
N LEU A 61 11.35 4.48 9.55
CA LEU A 61 10.09 5.01 9.03
C LEU A 61 9.37 5.69 10.22
N PHE A 62 9.14 6.99 10.10
CA PHE A 62 8.50 7.81 11.12
C PHE A 62 7.10 8.23 10.66
N PRO A 63 6.16 8.51 11.59
CA PRO A 63 4.78 8.87 11.25
C PRO A 63 4.64 10.30 10.73
N ASP A 64 5.64 11.16 10.93
CA ASP A 64 5.60 12.52 10.40
C ASP A 64 5.76 12.53 8.87
N GLU A 65 5.02 13.44 8.24
CA GLU A 65 4.87 13.47 6.79
C GLU A 65 6.20 13.74 6.08
N GLU A 66 6.98 14.71 6.56
CA GLU A 66 8.27 15.09 5.97
C GLU A 66 9.29 13.95 6.02
N SER A 67 9.39 13.24 7.15
CA SER A 67 10.27 12.06 7.24
C SER A 67 9.82 10.93 6.33
N ALA A 68 8.51 10.68 6.21
CA ALA A 68 7.97 9.68 5.29
C ALA A 68 8.22 10.05 3.82
N ILE A 69 8.11 11.33 3.46
CA ILE A 69 8.49 11.85 2.13
C ILE A 69 9.98 11.62 1.89
N GLY A 70 10.83 12.00 2.85
CA GLY A 70 12.29 11.78 2.77
C GLY A 70 12.67 10.32 2.65
N PHE A 71 11.93 9.43 3.32
CA PHE A 71 12.07 7.99 3.20
C PHE A 71 11.74 7.51 1.78
N LEU A 72 10.58 7.90 1.24
CA LEU A 72 10.14 7.53 -0.10
C LEU A 72 11.07 8.06 -1.19
N LYS A 73 11.57 9.31 -1.06
CA LYS A 73 12.57 9.88 -1.97
C LYS A 73 13.81 8.98 -2.07
N LYS A 74 14.33 8.50 -0.94
CA LYS A 74 15.47 7.57 -0.89
C LYS A 74 15.11 6.18 -1.43
N ALA A 75 13.92 5.68 -1.13
CA ALA A 75 13.46 4.38 -1.59
C ALA A 75 13.33 4.33 -3.12
N PHE A 76 12.78 5.39 -3.71
CA PHE A 76 12.56 5.50 -5.15
C PHE A 76 13.86 5.75 -5.93
N SER A 77 14.81 6.49 -5.36
CA SER A 77 16.07 6.83 -6.05
C SER A 77 17.16 5.77 -5.86
N GLN A 78 17.38 5.30 -4.63
CA GLN A 78 18.54 4.48 -4.26
C GLN A 78 18.17 3.02 -3.98
N GLY A 79 17.03 2.77 -3.35
CA GLY A 79 16.57 1.40 -3.05
C GLY A 79 17.40 0.60 -2.04
N ARG A 80 18.38 1.23 -1.36
CA ARG A 80 19.35 0.57 -0.47
C ARG A 80 18.98 0.60 1.02
N GLN A 81 17.75 1.00 1.35
CA GLN A 81 17.31 1.09 2.74
C GLN A 81 16.92 -0.28 3.31
N GLU A 82 17.13 -0.48 4.60
CA GLU A 82 16.70 -1.71 5.28
C GLU A 82 15.17 -1.88 5.17
N GLY A 83 14.74 -3.07 4.75
CA GLY A 83 13.34 -3.37 4.49
C GLY A 83 12.80 -2.88 3.14
N VAL A 84 13.61 -2.21 2.32
CA VAL A 84 13.25 -1.82 0.95
C VAL A 84 13.80 -2.85 -0.04
N VAL A 85 12.95 -3.30 -0.96
CA VAL A 85 13.29 -4.22 -2.05
C VAL A 85 12.87 -3.56 -3.36
N VAL A 86 13.82 -3.39 -4.27
CA VAL A 86 13.55 -2.84 -5.60
C VAL A 86 13.59 -3.96 -6.64
N LYS A 87 12.57 -4.03 -7.48
CA LYS A 87 12.50 -4.93 -8.64
C LYS A 87 12.23 -4.12 -9.90
N LYS A 88 12.79 -4.57 -11.01
CA LYS A 88 12.44 -4.07 -12.35
C LYS A 88 11.15 -4.78 -12.81
N GLY A 89 10.27 -4.05 -13.48
CA GLY A 89 9.06 -4.61 -14.06
C GLY A 89 7.85 -4.59 -13.14
N SER A 90 6.73 -5.02 -13.71
CA SER A 90 5.48 -5.37 -13.03
C SER A 90 5.44 -6.79 -12.46
N ARG A 91 6.61 -7.44 -12.30
CA ARG A 91 6.68 -8.81 -11.75
C ARG A 91 6.39 -8.80 -10.25
N ASP A 92 5.61 -9.78 -9.80
CA ASP A 92 5.25 -10.00 -8.39
C ASP A 92 4.57 -8.81 -7.69
N LEU A 93 3.83 -7.97 -8.43
CA LEU A 93 3.10 -6.84 -7.83
C LEU A 93 1.99 -7.31 -6.88
N THR A 94 1.33 -8.42 -7.19
CA THR A 94 0.22 -8.96 -6.41
C THR A 94 0.61 -10.26 -5.70
N ALA A 95 -0.09 -10.55 -4.60
CA ALA A 95 -0.04 -11.79 -3.85
C ALA A 95 -1.38 -12.00 -3.13
N GLY A 96 -1.86 -13.25 -3.13
CA GLY A 96 -3.20 -13.56 -2.62
C GLY A 96 -4.31 -12.94 -3.48
N VAL A 97 -5.49 -12.77 -2.88
CA VAL A 97 -6.66 -12.17 -3.56
C VAL A 97 -6.41 -10.68 -3.82
N VAL A 98 -6.70 -10.22 -5.02
CA VAL A 98 -6.60 -8.81 -5.42
C VAL A 98 -7.90 -8.09 -5.10
N VAL A 99 -7.85 -7.20 -4.13
CA VAL A 99 -9.00 -6.43 -3.64
C VAL A 99 -8.90 -5.00 -4.17
N GLY A 100 -9.96 -4.54 -4.80
CA GLY A 100 -10.07 -3.20 -5.35
C GLY A 100 -11.05 -2.31 -4.58
N PRO A 101 -11.12 -1.03 -4.95
CA PRO A 101 -12.06 -0.09 -4.36
C PRO A 101 -13.53 -0.25 -4.84
N SER A 102 -13.76 -0.96 -5.95
CA SER A 102 -15.05 -1.02 -6.68
C SER A 102 -15.99 -2.19 -6.28
N GLN A 103 -17.26 -2.13 -6.70
CA GLN A 103 -18.38 -2.98 -6.28
C GLN A 103 -18.64 -4.25 -7.11
N VAL A 104 -17.89 -4.55 -8.19
CA VAL A 104 -18.28 -5.61 -9.15
C VAL A 104 -18.53 -6.96 -8.46
N THR A 105 -17.81 -7.26 -7.38
CA THR A 105 -18.07 -8.40 -6.51
C THR A 105 -17.54 -8.07 -5.12
N SER A 106 -18.34 -8.18 -4.06
CA SER A 106 -17.90 -7.82 -2.71
C SER A 106 -17.07 -8.94 -2.08
N CYS A 107 -16.00 -8.57 -1.39
CA CYS A 107 -15.21 -9.51 -0.60
C CYS A 107 -14.63 -8.85 0.63
N LEU A 108 -14.25 -9.68 1.60
CA LEU A 108 -13.58 -9.25 2.82
C LEU A 108 -12.06 -9.44 2.65
N PRO A 109 -11.21 -8.51 3.13
CA PRO A 109 -9.76 -8.57 2.96
C PRO A 109 -9.15 -9.58 3.94
N LYS A 110 -9.39 -10.87 3.72
CA LYS A 110 -8.80 -11.95 4.53
C LYS A 110 -7.37 -12.22 4.05
N PRO A 111 -6.33 -12.06 4.90
CA PRO A 111 -4.96 -12.32 4.48
C PRO A 111 -4.75 -13.79 4.05
N PRO A 112 -3.92 -14.07 3.01
CA PRO A 112 -3.16 -13.10 2.22
C PRO A 112 -4.00 -12.38 1.14
N TYR A 113 -3.80 -11.07 1.00
CA TYR A 113 -4.44 -10.25 -0.03
C TYR A 113 -3.51 -9.12 -0.53
N THR A 114 -3.83 -8.58 -1.71
CA THR A 114 -3.29 -7.32 -2.24
C THR A 114 -4.42 -6.31 -2.44
N TYR A 115 -4.40 -5.22 -1.68
CA TYR A 115 -5.31 -4.09 -1.89
C TYR A 115 -4.70 -3.11 -2.90
N VAL A 116 -5.43 -2.81 -3.96
CA VAL A 116 -4.94 -1.99 -5.08
C VAL A 116 -5.41 -0.55 -4.96
N ILE A 117 -4.47 0.37 -5.10
CA ILE A 117 -4.67 1.83 -5.14
C ILE A 117 -4.06 2.34 -6.43
N GLU A 118 -4.90 2.71 -7.39
CA GLU A 118 -4.45 3.27 -8.65
C GLU A 118 -4.45 4.80 -8.57
N LEU A 119 -3.30 5.40 -8.24
CA LEU A 119 -3.10 6.84 -8.43
C LEU A 119 -2.93 7.17 -9.92
N GLU A 120 -2.43 6.20 -10.67
CA GLU A 120 -2.41 6.16 -12.14
C GLU A 120 -2.78 4.76 -12.62
N ALA A 121 -3.69 4.69 -13.59
CA ALA A 121 -4.31 3.44 -14.05
C ALA A 121 -3.29 2.47 -14.66
N ALA A 122 -2.97 1.37 -13.98
CA ALA A 122 -1.99 0.38 -14.41
C ALA A 122 -2.61 -0.88 -15.03
N GLY A 123 -3.94 -0.96 -15.06
CA GLY A 123 -4.66 -2.10 -15.61
C GLY A 123 -4.63 -3.33 -14.69
N ILE A 124 -4.44 -3.12 -13.39
CA ILE A 124 -4.53 -4.20 -12.41
C ILE A 124 -6.01 -4.54 -12.22
N LYS A 125 -6.39 -5.77 -12.56
CA LYS A 125 -7.77 -6.24 -12.43
C LYS A 125 -8.00 -6.77 -11.01
N PRO A 126 -8.89 -6.16 -10.21
CA PRO A 126 -9.29 -6.73 -8.93
C PRO A 126 -10.14 -7.99 -9.13
N ASP A 127 -9.96 -8.97 -8.24
CA ASP A 127 -10.82 -10.15 -8.15
C ASP A 127 -12.18 -9.80 -7.53
N CYS A 128 -12.17 -8.80 -6.64
CA CYS A 128 -13.33 -8.34 -5.88
C CYS A 128 -13.04 -6.93 -5.32
N GLY A 129 -13.98 -6.33 -4.59
CA GLY A 129 -13.72 -5.05 -3.93
C GLY A 129 -14.61 -4.70 -2.75
N LEU A 130 -14.31 -3.54 -2.16
CA LEU A 130 -14.78 -3.13 -0.84
C LEU A 130 -15.74 -1.96 -0.83
N ASN A 131 -16.10 -1.42 -1.99
CA ASN A 131 -17.00 -0.25 -2.09
C ASN A 131 -16.52 1.00 -1.31
N ILE A 132 -15.21 1.20 -1.23
CA ILE A 132 -14.60 2.34 -0.52
C ILE A 132 -13.90 3.31 -1.46
N GLY A 133 -14.14 3.20 -2.78
CA GLY A 133 -13.49 4.04 -3.79
C GLY A 133 -13.76 5.54 -3.68
N ALA A 134 -14.85 5.94 -3.03
CA ALA A 134 -15.14 7.35 -2.76
C ALA A 134 -14.23 7.97 -1.68
N LEU A 135 -13.56 7.15 -0.86
CA LEU A 135 -12.64 7.64 0.16
C LEU A 135 -11.31 8.04 -0.47
N PRO A 136 -10.61 9.04 0.10
CA PRO A 136 -9.22 9.32 -0.26
C PRO A 136 -8.34 8.07 -0.14
N PRO A 137 -7.31 7.87 -1.00
CA PRO A 137 -6.51 6.65 -1.03
C PRO A 137 -5.93 6.21 0.31
N HIS A 138 -5.41 7.14 1.11
CA HIS A 138 -4.87 6.84 2.43
C HIS A 138 -5.96 6.44 3.44
N HIS A 139 -7.18 6.99 3.33
CA HIS A 139 -8.33 6.56 4.12
C HIS A 139 -8.79 5.15 3.73
N GLN A 140 -8.74 4.80 2.44
CA GLN A 140 -9.03 3.43 2.00
C GLN A 140 -8.10 2.43 2.68
N VAL A 141 -6.79 2.70 2.73
CA VAL A 141 -5.81 1.85 3.42
C VAL A 141 -6.16 1.67 4.90
N VAL A 142 -6.53 2.76 5.59
CA VAL A 142 -6.93 2.72 6.99
C VAL A 142 -8.15 1.81 7.17
N VAL A 143 -9.20 1.98 6.36
CA VAL A 143 -10.40 1.15 6.43
C VAL A 143 -10.07 -0.32 6.17
N VAL A 144 -9.26 -0.63 5.15
CA VAL A 144 -8.82 -2.00 4.85
C VAL A 144 -8.06 -2.61 6.04
N ASN A 145 -7.15 -1.86 6.65
CA ASN A 145 -6.39 -2.31 7.81
C ASN A 145 -7.30 -2.57 9.03
N ILE A 146 -8.23 -1.66 9.31
CA ILE A 146 -9.22 -1.82 10.41
C ILE A 146 -10.09 -3.06 10.14
N THR A 147 -10.65 -3.19 8.95
CA THR A 147 -11.48 -4.33 8.55
C THR A 147 -10.71 -5.65 8.69
N THR A 148 -9.46 -5.68 8.26
CA THR A 148 -8.57 -6.84 8.42
C THR A 148 -8.31 -7.15 9.89
N ASP A 149 -8.04 -6.14 10.72
CA ASP A 149 -7.83 -6.33 12.17
C ASP A 149 -9.09 -6.89 12.85
N ARG A 150 -10.27 -6.42 12.47
CA ARG A 150 -11.57 -6.93 12.97
C ARG A 150 -11.79 -8.38 12.58
N LEU A 151 -11.54 -8.72 11.31
CA LEU A 151 -11.63 -10.08 10.77
C LEU A 151 -10.76 -11.07 11.55
N LEU A 152 -9.49 -10.72 11.76
CA LEU A 152 -8.53 -11.59 12.46
C LEU A 152 -8.88 -11.80 13.93
N ARG A 153 -9.64 -10.87 14.53
CA ARG A 153 -10.12 -10.95 15.92
C ARG A 153 -11.53 -11.54 16.05
N GLY A 154 -12.17 -11.95 14.94
CA GLY A 154 -13.55 -12.45 14.95
C GLY A 154 -14.60 -11.40 15.35
N MET A 155 -14.31 -10.11 15.15
CA MET A 155 -15.23 -9.02 15.49
C MET A 155 -16.18 -8.69 14.33
N GLN A 156 -17.30 -8.04 14.65
CA GLN A 156 -18.27 -7.57 13.65
C GLN A 156 -17.64 -6.56 12.67
N ILE A 157 -17.94 -6.74 11.38
CA ILE A 157 -17.42 -5.94 10.28
C ILE A 157 -18.49 -4.95 9.85
N VAL A 158 -18.09 -3.69 9.65
CA VAL A 158 -18.94 -2.63 9.11
C VAL A 158 -18.12 -1.96 8.03
N ILE A 159 -18.53 -2.12 6.77
CA ILE A 159 -17.91 -1.55 5.57
C ILE A 159 -19.00 -0.77 4.83
#